data_AF-A0AA37B3D4-F1
#
_entry.id   AF-A0AA37B3D4-F1
#
_cell.length_a   1.000
_cell.length_b   1.000
_cell.length_c   1.000
_cell.angle_alpha   90.00
_cell.angle_beta   90.00
_cell.angle_gamma   90.00
#
_symmetry.space_group_name_H-M   'P 1'
#
loop_
_entity.id
_entity.type
_entity.pdbx_description
1 polymer ?
#
loop_
_entity_poly.entity_id
_entity_poly.type
_entity_poly.pdbx_seq_one_letter_code
_entity_poly.pdbx_strand_id
1 'polypeptide(L)'
;MLSIYLILMVLFALAMVPIPSLIKTHKRADKQQQIEHSQLLQSLSHITRRHWRLHAQKLCDPLYSPAELDSTKEQIDEIMVLLQARINYRHCQHLENIIAHWQALSHCEQLAMLRHHHQQILQLSQQVTE
;
A
#
# COMPACT_ATOMS: atom_id res chain seq x y z
N MET A 1 11.25 -50.17 -26.91
CA MET A 1 12.32 -49.18 -26.64
C MET A 1 12.10 -47.81 -27.29
N LEU A 2 11.42 -47.69 -28.45
CA LEU A 2 11.12 -46.39 -29.08
C LEU A 2 10.20 -45.44 -28.26
N SER A 3 9.28 -46.00 -27.47
CA SER A 3 8.28 -45.20 -26.73
C SER A 3 8.89 -44.32 -25.64
N ILE A 4 9.95 -44.79 -24.96
CA ILE A 4 10.63 -44.03 -23.90
C ILE A 4 11.39 -42.83 -24.49
N TYR A 5 11.99 -43.00 -25.68
CA TYR A 5 12.69 -41.93 -26.38
C TYR A 5 11.75 -40.80 -26.83
N LEU A 6 10.55 -41.15 -27.28
CA LEU A 6 9.50 -40.18 -27.65
C LEU A 6 9.03 -39.36 -26.43
N ILE A 7 8.83 -40.02 -25.29
CA ILE A 7 8.46 -39.35 -24.04
C ILE A 7 9.58 -38.42 -23.56
N LEU A 8 10.84 -38.86 -23.64
CA LEU A 8 11.99 -38.05 -23.25
C LEU A 8 12.16 -36.82 -24.16
N MET A 9 11.98 -36.96 -25.47
CA MET A 9 12.04 -35.85 -26.43
C MET A 9 10.95 -34.81 -26.20
N VAL A 10 9.73 -35.25 -25.88
CA VAL A 10 8.61 -34.35 -25.58
C VAL A 10 8.86 -33.62 -24.25
N LEU A 11 9.36 -34.30 -23.22
CA LEU A 11 9.76 -33.65 -21.95
C LEU A 11 10.91 -32.65 -22.15
N PHE A 12 11.88 -32.95 -22.99
CA PHE A 12 12.99 -32.04 -23.31
C PHE A 12 12.52 -30.82 -24.12
N ALA A 13 11.56 -31.03 -25.04
CA ALA A 13 10.93 -29.95 -25.80
C ALA A 13 10.05 -29.05 -24.90
N LEU A 14 9.36 -29.61 -23.91
CA LEU A 14 8.62 -28.87 -22.88
C LEU A 14 9.53 -28.13 -21.90
N ALA A 15 10.71 -28.68 -21.58
CA ALA A 15 11.73 -28.00 -20.78
C ALA A 15 12.43 -26.85 -21.55
N MET A 16 12.35 -26.87 -22.89
CA MET A 16 12.82 -25.82 -23.80
C MET A 16 11.77 -24.71 -24.03
N VAL A 17 10.73 -24.60 -23.19
CA VAL A 17 9.98 -23.33 -23.09
C VAL A 17 10.96 -22.25 -22.63
N PRO A 18 11.08 -21.11 -23.34
CA PRO A 18 12.12 -20.14 -23.07
C PRO A 18 11.89 -19.48 -21.71
N ILE A 19 12.61 -19.97 -20.70
CA ILE A 19 12.88 -19.37 -19.39
C ILE A 19 13.02 -17.81 -19.47
N PRO A 20 13.70 -17.21 -20.47
CA PRO A 20 13.78 -15.75 -20.57
C PRO A 20 12.42 -15.03 -20.77
N SER A 21 11.41 -15.68 -21.37
CA SER A 21 10.08 -15.08 -21.53
C SER A 21 9.30 -15.04 -20.21
N LEU A 22 9.43 -16.08 -19.39
CA LEU A 22 8.88 -16.14 -18.02
C LEU A 22 9.58 -15.13 -17.10
N ILE A 23 10.90 -14.99 -17.19
CA ILE A 23 11.64 -13.98 -16.42
C ILE A 23 11.23 -12.55 -16.83
N LYS A 24 11.04 -12.29 -18.13
CA LYS A 24 10.66 -10.96 -18.63
C LYS A 24 9.23 -10.58 -18.24
N THR A 25 8.31 -11.54 -18.24
CA THR A 25 6.92 -11.33 -17.79
C THR A 25 6.85 -11.12 -16.27
N HIS A 26 7.59 -11.91 -15.50
CA HIS A 26 7.68 -11.74 -14.04
C HIS A 26 8.26 -10.36 -13.65
N LYS A 27 9.38 -9.95 -14.27
CA LYS A 27 9.95 -8.60 -14.05
C LYS A 27 9.01 -7.46 -14.42
N ARG A 28 8.12 -7.66 -15.41
CA ARG A 28 7.12 -6.65 -15.80
C ARG A 28 5.99 -6.57 -14.77
N ALA A 29 5.54 -7.71 -14.26
CA ALA A 29 4.55 -7.78 -13.20
C ALA A 29 5.06 -7.12 -11.90
N ASP A 30 6.31 -7.40 -11.51
CA ASP A 30 6.92 -6.80 -10.32
C ASP A 30 7.02 -5.27 -10.43
N LYS A 31 7.44 -4.77 -11.61
CA LYS A 31 7.50 -3.31 -11.86
C LYS A 31 6.12 -2.68 -11.82
N GLN A 32 5.11 -3.33 -12.41
CA GLN A 32 3.74 -2.83 -12.41
C GLN A 32 3.18 -2.78 -10.98
N GLN A 33 3.40 -3.83 -10.20
CA GLN A 33 3.00 -3.88 -8.79
C GLN A 33 3.70 -2.81 -7.95
N GLN A 34 4.98 -2.54 -8.21
CA GLN A 34 5.73 -1.47 -7.55
C GLN A 34 5.18 -0.08 -7.89
N ILE A 35 4.81 0.17 -9.16
CA ILE A 35 4.19 1.44 -9.59
C ILE A 35 2.82 1.62 -8.94
N GLU A 36 1.99 0.58 -8.92
CA GLU A 36 0.67 0.67 -8.30
C GLU A 36 0.77 0.85 -6.78
N HIS A 37 1.74 0.21 -6.13
CA HIS A 37 2.01 0.40 -4.70
C HIS A 37 2.45 1.84 -4.39
N SER A 38 3.34 2.43 -5.20
CA SER A 38 3.77 3.82 -5.00
C SER A 38 2.62 4.81 -5.23
N GLN A 39 1.74 4.56 -6.21
CA GLN A 39 0.53 5.36 -6.44
C GLN A 39 -0.45 5.29 -5.26
N LEU A 40 -0.64 4.11 -4.65
CA LEU A 40 -1.47 3.96 -3.45
C LEU A 40 -0.89 4.73 -2.27
N LEU A 41 0.42 4.69 -2.06
CA LEU A 41 1.07 5.45 -0.99
C LEU A 41 1.01 6.97 -1.21
N GLN A 42 1.14 7.42 -2.45
CA GLN A 42 0.94 8.84 -2.78
C GLN A 42 -0.51 9.27 -2.50
N SER A 43 -1.49 8.44 -2.88
CA SER A 43 -2.91 8.67 -2.57
C SER A 43 -3.14 8.73 -1.06
N LEU A 44 -2.59 7.77 -0.31
CA LEU A 44 -2.65 7.74 1.16
C LEU A 44 -2.11 9.03 1.76
N SER A 45 -0.95 9.48 1.26
CA SER A 45 -0.30 10.72 1.71
C SER A 45 -1.20 11.94 1.49
N HIS A 46 -1.80 12.03 0.31
CA HIS A 46 -2.67 13.14 -0.05
C HIS A 46 -3.92 13.19 0.83
N ILE A 47 -4.60 12.05 1.01
CA ILE A 47 -5.82 11.97 1.81
C ILE A 47 -5.52 12.17 3.29
N THR A 48 -4.41 11.65 3.81
CA THR A 48 -3.97 11.89 5.21
C THR A 48 -3.74 13.37 5.49
N ARG A 49 -3.15 14.12 4.54
CA ARG A 49 -3.02 15.60 4.67
C ARG A 49 -4.37 16.29 4.65
N ARG A 50 -5.33 15.80 3.88
CA ARG A 50 -6.70 16.32 3.88
C ARG A 50 -7.37 16.04 5.23
N HIS A 51 -7.33 14.80 5.71
CA HIS A 51 -7.86 14.41 7.01
C HIS A 51 -7.30 15.27 8.15
N TRP A 52 -5.97 15.49 8.20
CA TRP A 52 -5.35 16.40 9.18
C TRP A 52 -5.93 17.82 9.13
N ARG A 53 -6.12 18.40 7.94
CA ARG A 53 -6.67 19.75 7.78
C ARG A 53 -8.11 19.84 8.26
N LEU A 54 -8.95 18.88 7.88
CA LEU A 54 -10.35 18.82 8.31
C LEU A 54 -10.44 18.60 9.83
N HIS A 55 -9.57 17.75 10.38
CA HIS A 55 -9.52 17.53 11.83
C HIS A 55 -9.08 18.79 12.59
N ALA A 56 -8.12 19.54 12.07
CA ALA A 56 -7.72 20.83 12.64
C ALA A 56 -8.86 21.87 12.55
N GLN A 57 -9.61 21.91 11.45
CA GLN A 57 -10.80 22.75 11.31
C GLN A 57 -11.87 22.40 12.33
N LYS A 58 -12.18 21.10 12.51
CA LYS A 58 -13.12 20.61 13.53
C LYS A 58 -12.72 21.02 14.96
N LEU A 59 -11.43 21.04 15.25
CA LEU A 59 -10.93 21.46 16.57
C LEU A 59 -11.04 22.98 16.79
N CYS A 60 -10.99 23.78 15.73
CA CYS A 60 -11.14 25.24 15.80
C CYS A 60 -12.61 25.69 15.75
N ASP A 61 -13.48 24.93 15.08
CA ASP A 61 -14.90 25.22 14.92
C ASP A 61 -15.77 24.05 15.42
N PRO A 62 -16.42 24.19 16.59
CA PRO A 62 -17.26 23.14 17.16
C PRO A 62 -18.55 22.87 16.35
N LEU A 63 -18.93 23.75 15.41
CA LEU A 63 -20.07 23.55 14.51
C LEU A 63 -19.66 22.90 13.18
N TYR A 64 -18.37 22.60 12.99
CA TYR A 64 -17.88 21.93 11.79
C TYR A 64 -18.52 20.54 11.65
N SER A 65 -19.14 20.30 10.49
CA SER A 65 -19.81 19.03 10.21
C SER A 65 -18.80 17.88 10.13
N PRO A 66 -19.00 16.77 10.87
CA PRO A 66 -18.06 15.65 10.86
C PRO A 66 -18.08 14.85 9.55
N ALA A 67 -19.09 15.04 8.68
CA ALA A 67 -19.29 14.23 7.48
C ALA A 67 -18.07 14.20 6.53
N GLU A 68 -17.40 15.32 6.35
CA GLU A 68 -16.20 15.37 5.50
C GLU A 68 -15.01 14.65 6.14
N LEU A 69 -14.88 14.75 7.46
CA LEU A 69 -13.84 14.06 8.21
C LEU A 69 -14.04 12.55 8.14
N ASP A 70 -15.28 12.08 8.39
CA ASP A 70 -15.65 10.67 8.32
C ASP A 70 -15.45 10.10 6.91
N SER A 71 -15.84 10.85 5.86
CA SER A 71 -15.58 10.43 4.47
C SER A 71 -14.09 10.32 4.15
N THR A 72 -13.25 11.23 4.66
CA THR A 72 -11.79 11.10 4.47
C THR A 72 -11.18 9.95 5.26
N LYS A 73 -11.76 9.61 6.41
CA LYS A 73 -11.36 8.44 7.20
C LYS A 73 -11.66 7.15 6.44
N GLU A 74 -12.87 7.00 5.89
CA GLU A 74 -13.25 5.86 5.07
C GLU A 74 -12.32 5.67 3.87
N GLN A 75 -11.99 6.76 3.15
CA GLN A 75 -11.03 6.71 2.03
C GLN A 75 -9.63 6.24 2.47
N ILE A 76 -9.18 6.61 3.67
CA ILE A 76 -7.89 6.16 4.21
C ILE A 76 -7.97 4.66 4.53
N ASP A 77 -9.05 4.23 5.19
CA ASP A 77 -9.28 2.81 5.52
C ASP A 77 -9.30 1.93 4.26
N GLU A 78 -9.97 2.37 3.19
CA GLU A 78 -9.99 1.67 1.90
C GLU A 78 -8.58 1.51 1.30
N ILE A 79 -7.78 2.58 1.29
CA ILE A 79 -6.41 2.52 0.78
C ILE A 79 -5.53 1.60 1.64
N MET A 80 -5.72 1.62 2.96
CA MET A 80 -4.99 0.74 3.88
C MET A 80 -5.30 -0.74 3.60
N VAL A 81 -6.56 -1.09 3.36
CA VAL A 81 -6.96 -2.45 2.97
C VAL A 81 -6.33 -2.84 1.64
N LEU A 82 -6.33 -1.95 0.64
CA LEU A 82 -5.71 -2.21 -0.67
C LEU A 82 -4.19 -2.41 -0.56
N LEU A 83 -3.52 -1.62 0.27
CA LEU A 83 -2.09 -1.78 0.53
C LEU A 83 -1.80 -3.09 1.27
N GLN A 84 -2.62 -3.47 2.25
CA GLN A 84 -2.49 -4.73 3.00
C GLN A 84 -2.69 -5.95 2.10
N ALA A 85 -3.70 -5.94 1.23
CA ALA A 85 -3.96 -7.02 0.29
C ALA A 85 -2.82 -7.24 -0.72
N ARG A 86 -1.95 -6.23 -0.89
CA ARG A 86 -0.83 -6.22 -1.83
C ARG A 86 0.53 -6.41 -1.15
N ILE A 87 0.56 -6.73 0.16
CA ILE A 87 1.79 -6.87 0.93
C ILE A 87 2.74 -7.85 0.23
N ASN A 88 3.88 -7.31 -0.15
CA ASN A 88 5.09 -8.05 -0.46
C ASN A 88 5.99 -7.97 0.78
N TYR A 89 6.61 -9.06 1.20
CA TYR A 89 7.40 -9.17 2.46
C TYR A 89 8.39 -7.99 2.65
N ARG A 90 8.86 -7.39 1.57
CA ARG A 90 9.80 -6.27 1.55
C ARG A 90 9.27 -4.95 2.14
N HIS A 91 7.94 -4.74 2.17
CA HIS A 91 7.31 -3.50 2.65
C HIS A 91 6.38 -3.74 3.85
N CYS A 92 6.35 -4.97 4.37
CA CYS A 92 5.44 -5.38 5.45
C CYS A 92 5.60 -4.49 6.68
N GLN A 93 6.85 -4.28 7.12
CA GLN A 93 7.14 -3.48 8.32
C GLN A 93 6.78 -1.99 8.17
N HIS A 94 7.04 -1.39 7.00
CA HIS A 94 6.66 0.01 6.75
C HIS A 94 5.14 0.19 6.78
N LEU A 95 4.42 -0.73 6.13
CA LEU A 95 2.97 -0.68 6.12
C LEU A 95 2.38 -0.92 7.51
N GLU A 96 2.91 -1.89 8.27
CA GLU A 96 2.53 -2.14 9.66
C GLU A 96 2.70 -0.90 10.54
N ASN A 97 3.80 -0.16 10.38
CA ASN A 97 4.01 1.09 11.11
C ASN A 97 2.99 2.17 10.73
N ILE A 98 2.66 2.30 9.44
CA ILE A 98 1.62 3.23 8.98
C ILE A 98 0.26 2.86 9.58
N ILE A 99 -0.10 1.57 9.58
CA ILE A 99 -1.34 1.05 10.18
C ILE A 99 -1.37 1.32 11.69
N ALA A 100 -0.26 1.08 12.40
CA ALA A 100 -0.18 1.32 13.84
C ALA A 100 -0.42 2.80 14.18
N HIS A 101 0.19 3.73 13.44
CA HIS A 101 -0.06 5.16 13.63
C HIS A 101 -1.48 5.58 13.25
N TRP A 102 -2.08 4.96 12.24
CA TRP A 102 -3.47 5.21 11.87
C TRP A 102 -4.45 4.72 12.94
N GLN A 103 -4.25 3.53 13.50
CA GLN A 103 -5.05 3.02 14.62
C GLN A 103 -4.87 3.85 15.89
N ALA A 104 -3.67 4.39 16.12
CA ALA A 104 -3.45 5.30 17.23
C ALA A 104 -4.27 6.60 17.12
N LEU A 105 -4.58 7.07 15.89
CA LEU A 105 -5.40 8.26 15.67
C LEU A 105 -6.84 8.10 16.16
N SER A 106 -7.44 6.90 16.07
CA SER A 106 -8.81 6.68 16.53
C SER A 106 -8.98 6.77 18.05
N HIS A 107 -7.89 6.71 18.80
CA HIS A 107 -7.88 6.77 20.26
C HIS A 107 -7.26 8.06 20.79
N CYS A 108 -7.02 9.04 19.91
CA CYS A 108 -6.24 10.22 20.23
C CYS A 108 -7.13 11.43 20.51
N GLU A 109 -7.19 11.86 21.77
CA GLU A 109 -7.96 13.05 22.18
C GLU A 109 -7.11 14.33 22.24
N GLN A 110 -5.78 14.20 22.16
CA GLN A 110 -4.83 15.31 22.28
C GLN A 110 -4.29 15.76 20.93
N LEU A 111 -4.41 17.06 20.62
CA LEU A 111 -3.97 17.65 19.34
C LEU A 111 -2.48 17.44 19.05
N ALA A 112 -1.62 17.44 20.08
CA ALA A 112 -0.18 17.21 19.91
C ALA A 112 0.11 15.77 19.42
N MET A 113 -0.53 14.76 20.03
CA MET A 113 -0.39 13.37 19.61
C MET A 113 -1.06 13.12 18.25
N LEU A 114 -2.20 13.75 18.00
CA LEU A 114 -2.89 13.66 16.72
C LEU A 114 -2.01 14.20 15.58
N ARG A 115 -1.36 15.35 15.79
CA ARG A 115 -0.38 15.90 14.84
C ARG A 115 0.80 14.94 14.63
N HIS A 116 1.34 14.39 15.70
CA HIS A 116 2.47 13.47 15.64
C HIS A 116 2.15 12.25 14.76
N HIS A 117 1.02 11.59 14.98
CA HIS A 117 0.64 10.41 14.19
C HIS A 117 0.41 10.75 12.71
N HIS A 118 -0.24 11.86 12.39
CA HIS A 118 -0.35 12.31 10.99
C HIS A 118 1.03 12.55 10.35
N GLN A 119 1.97 13.15 11.07
CA GLN A 119 3.32 13.37 10.55
C GLN A 119 4.07 12.05 10.32
N GLN A 120 3.95 11.08 11.22
CA GLN A 120 4.57 9.76 11.06
C GLN A 120 4.02 9.02 9.83
N ILE A 121 2.70 9.01 9.63
CA ILE A 121 2.08 8.39 8.44
C ILE A 121 2.64 9.02 7.15
N LEU A 122 2.77 10.35 7.11
CA LEU A 122 3.31 11.06 5.93
C LEU A 122 4.80 10.83 5.70
N GLN A 123 5.60 10.68 6.75
CA GLN A 123 7.02 10.38 6.61
C GLN A 123 7.23 8.95 6.10
N LEU A 124 6.51 7.99 6.68
CA LEU A 124 6.58 6.59 6.29
C LEU A 124 6.05 6.35 4.88
N SER A 125 5.02 7.07 4.44
CA SER A 125 4.50 6.96 3.08
C SER A 125 5.45 7.52 2.02
N GLN A 126 6.31 8.50 2.38
CA GLN A 126 7.30 9.08 1.48
C GLN A 126 8.54 8.19 1.32
N GLN A 127 9.03 7.59 2.40
CA GLN A 127 10.24 6.73 2.40
C GLN A 127 10.15 5.49 1.50
N VAL A 128 8.94 5.06 1.14
CA VAL A 128 8.72 3.91 0.24
C VAL A 128 8.69 4.33 -1.25
N THR A 129 8.67 5.64 -1.52
CA THR A 129 8.62 6.19 -2.89
C THR A 129 10.01 6.50 -3.46
N GLU A 130 11.05 6.56 -2.62
CA GLU A 130 12.47 6.78 -2.96
C GLU A 130 13.23 5.45 -3.10
#